data_AF-A0A3Q3DTZ7-F1
#
_entry.id   AF-A0A3Q3DTZ7-F1
#
_cell.length_a   1.000
_cell.length_b   1.000
_cell.length_c   1.000
_cell.angle_alpha   90.00
_cell.angle_beta   90.00
_cell.angle_gamma   90.00
#
_symmetry.space_group_name_H-M   'P 1'
#
loop_
_entity.id
_entity.type
_entity.pdbx_description
1 polymer ?
#
loop_
_entity_poly.entity_id
_entity_poly.type
_entity_poly.pdbx_seq_one_letter_code
_entity_poly.pdbx_strand_id
1 'polypeptide(L)'
;FPNMEKQLHLNLLASRPPMPGGFQSSSKMKMGPGRRRDFTPLSWSQYFETMEDVEVENENGKDISFTSSVVYCSGAHGPVLLLLHGGGHSALSWAVFTVSEHLRSLCHYILRDSKVKNSEDLSADTMAKDIGKVVEALYGENPPPIMIIGHSMGGAIAVHTAAANHIPSLLGLCVIDVVEGTAMDALNSMQNFLRSRPKMFKSLENAIEWSVKSGQIRNIESARVSMGGQVKKYVLSSSWARAHEKSSFDPTDFCCSDFDRCEECTGSPMVSNSIGEGIIEEEEEEGEESNKKRMKEDDQEMKKESMFTWRVDLAKTEKYWEGWFKGLSSLFLTCSVPKLLLLAGVDRLDKDLTIGQMQGKFQMQVLPQCGHAVHEDAPEKVADALATFMVRHKFTDFKEGYMW
;
A
#
# COMPACT_ATOMS: atom_id res chain seq x y z
N PHE A 1 -14.10 45.39 -3.02
CA PHE A 1 -13.49 44.12 -2.59
C PHE A 1 -13.72 42.87 -3.48
N PRO A 2 -14.29 42.89 -4.72
CA PRO A 2 -14.56 41.64 -5.45
C PRO A 2 -13.37 41.07 -6.25
N ASN A 3 -12.20 41.70 -6.20
CA ASN A 3 -11.03 41.30 -7.01
C ASN A 3 -10.02 40.38 -6.29
N MET A 4 -10.23 40.04 -5.01
CA MET A 4 -9.40 39.03 -4.32
C MET A 4 -9.91 37.59 -4.47
N GLU A 5 -11.22 37.38 -4.65
CA GLU A 5 -11.79 36.02 -4.83
C GLU A 5 -11.39 35.39 -6.17
N LYS A 6 -11.18 36.19 -7.21
CA LYS A 6 -10.69 35.70 -8.51
C LYS A 6 -9.20 35.32 -8.51
N GLN A 7 -8.42 35.82 -7.56
CA GLN A 7 -6.98 35.50 -7.45
C GLN A 7 -6.71 34.24 -6.63
N LEU A 8 -7.62 33.86 -5.72
CA LEU A 8 -7.52 32.62 -4.93
C LEU A 8 -7.94 31.37 -5.72
N HIS A 9 -8.83 31.51 -6.71
CA HIS A 9 -9.29 30.40 -7.56
C HIS A 9 -8.29 29.94 -8.64
N LEU A 10 -7.17 30.65 -8.83
CA LEU A 10 -6.17 30.32 -9.85
C LEU A 10 -5.00 29.45 -9.34
N ASN A 11 -4.89 29.26 -8.02
CA ASN A 11 -3.82 28.46 -7.40
C ASN A 11 -4.24 27.04 -7.00
N LEU A 12 -5.48 26.62 -7.32
CA LEU A 12 -6.04 25.29 -7.01
C LEU A 12 -6.17 24.37 -8.24
N LEU A 13 -5.51 24.72 -9.35
CA LEU A 13 -5.43 23.89 -10.54
C LEU A 13 -3.97 23.56 -10.82
N ALA A 14 -3.69 22.27 -11.05
CA ALA A 14 -2.41 21.83 -11.60
C ALA A 14 -2.06 22.70 -12.81
N SER A 15 -0.91 23.37 -12.75
CA SER A 15 -0.39 24.23 -13.81
C SER A 15 -0.39 23.48 -15.14
N ARG A 16 -1.09 24.03 -16.14
CA ARG A 16 -1.06 23.53 -17.53
C ARG A 16 0.38 23.45 -18.03
N PRO A 17 0.75 22.44 -18.85
CA PRO A 17 2.04 22.43 -19.52
C PRO A 17 2.13 23.60 -20.52
N PRO A 18 3.30 24.25 -20.66
CA PRO A 18 3.45 25.39 -21.56
C PRO A 18 3.38 24.95 -23.03
N MET A 19 2.66 25.73 -23.85
CA MET A 19 2.65 25.60 -25.31
C MET A 19 4.00 26.04 -25.92
N PRO A 20 4.45 25.44 -27.03
CA PRO A 20 5.74 25.75 -27.62
C PRO A 20 5.67 27.01 -28.50
N GLY A 21 6.51 28.01 -28.20
CA GLY A 21 6.71 29.15 -29.09
C GLY A 21 7.83 30.08 -28.64
N GLY A 22 8.89 30.17 -29.44
CA GLY A 22 9.92 31.22 -29.36
C GLY A 22 11.35 30.69 -29.28
N PHE A 23 12.01 30.55 -30.44
CA PHE A 23 13.44 30.28 -30.55
C PHE A 23 14.25 31.38 -29.85
N GLN A 24 14.98 31.03 -28.80
CA GLN A 24 16.19 31.75 -28.38
C GLN A 24 17.32 30.75 -28.16
N SER A 25 18.41 30.97 -28.91
CA SER A 25 19.63 30.19 -28.90
C SER A 25 20.34 30.35 -27.55
N SER A 26 20.40 29.27 -26.77
CA SER A 26 21.32 29.18 -25.64
C SER A 26 22.05 27.83 -25.68
N SER A 27 23.33 27.91 -25.35
CA SER A 27 24.40 26.93 -25.52
C SER A 27 24.07 25.51 -25.07
N LYS A 28 24.22 24.55 -25.99
CA LYS A 28 24.13 23.10 -25.73
C LYS A 28 25.20 22.66 -24.73
N MET A 29 24.83 22.56 -23.44
CA MET A 29 25.54 21.70 -22.51
C MET A 29 25.15 20.25 -22.84
N LYS A 30 26.12 19.44 -23.30
CA LYS A 30 25.95 18.00 -23.53
C LYS A 30 25.67 17.33 -22.18
N MET A 31 24.40 17.01 -21.93
CA MET A 31 24.03 16.05 -20.88
C MET A 31 24.59 14.68 -21.29
N GLY A 32 25.37 14.06 -20.42
CA GLY A 32 25.78 12.65 -20.59
C GLY A 32 24.56 11.74 -20.69
N PRO A 33 24.72 10.48 -21.14
CA PRO A 33 23.59 9.56 -21.25
C PRO A 33 22.98 9.38 -19.86
N GLY A 34 21.78 9.93 -19.66
CA GLY A 34 21.08 9.85 -18.39
C GLY A 34 20.96 8.37 -18.01
N ARG A 35 21.46 8.00 -16.83
CA ARG A 35 21.23 6.66 -16.25
C ARG A 35 19.72 6.42 -16.31
N ARG A 36 19.28 5.43 -17.09
CA ARG A 36 17.89 4.98 -17.06
C ARG A 36 17.57 4.61 -15.61
N ARG A 37 16.46 5.12 -15.09
CA ARG A 37 15.99 4.75 -13.75
C ARG A 37 15.67 3.25 -13.76
N ASP A 38 16.09 2.56 -12.71
CA ASP A 38 15.82 1.14 -12.51
C ASP A 38 14.44 0.98 -11.86
N PHE A 39 13.57 0.21 -12.52
CA PHE A 39 12.21 -0.08 -12.06
C PHE A 39 12.00 -1.58 -11.77
N THR A 40 13.09 -2.37 -11.69
CA THR A 40 13.01 -3.79 -11.35
C THR A 40 12.46 -3.96 -9.93
N PRO A 41 11.49 -4.87 -9.70
CA PRO A 41 10.82 -5.00 -8.42
C PRO A 41 11.80 -5.42 -7.31
N LEU A 42 11.55 -4.96 -6.09
CA LEU A 42 12.29 -5.37 -4.90
C LEU A 42 11.45 -6.33 -4.06
N SER A 43 12.12 -7.30 -3.43
CA SER A 43 11.45 -8.27 -2.56
C SER A 43 11.13 -7.65 -1.20
N TRP A 44 9.99 -8.01 -0.62
CA TRP A 44 9.62 -7.65 0.75
C TRP A 44 10.66 -8.11 1.78
N SER A 45 11.33 -9.24 1.51
CA SER A 45 12.33 -9.84 2.40
C SER A 45 13.62 -9.02 2.53
N GLN A 46 13.75 -7.92 1.78
CA GLN A 46 14.81 -6.94 1.98
C GLN A 46 14.49 -5.94 3.11
N TYR A 47 13.21 -5.84 3.49
CA TYR A 47 12.69 -4.81 4.41
C TYR A 47 12.02 -5.39 5.66
N PHE A 48 11.60 -6.65 5.61
CA PHE A 48 10.97 -7.37 6.72
C PHE A 48 11.68 -8.69 6.97
N GLU A 49 11.72 -9.11 8.23
CA GLU A 49 12.36 -10.35 8.67
C GLU A 49 11.46 -11.57 8.44
N THR A 50 10.17 -11.43 8.75
CA THR A 50 9.18 -12.52 8.58
C THR A 50 7.88 -12.02 7.94
N MET A 51 7.16 -12.97 7.34
CA MET A 51 5.81 -12.81 6.81
C MET A 51 4.96 -13.94 7.39
N GLU A 52 3.81 -13.61 7.96
CA GLU A 52 2.88 -14.56 8.56
C GLU A 52 1.46 -14.34 8.03
N ASP A 53 0.79 -15.42 7.63
CA ASP A 53 -0.63 -15.38 7.29
C ASP A 53 -1.44 -15.62 8.57
N VAL A 54 -2.13 -14.59 9.05
CA VAL A 54 -2.98 -14.67 10.23
C VAL A 54 -4.42 -14.89 9.78
N GLU A 55 -4.99 -16.03 10.13
CA GLU A 55 -6.40 -16.34 9.90
C GLU A 55 -7.22 -15.96 11.13
N VAL A 56 -8.23 -15.11 10.94
CA VAL A 56 -9.09 -14.59 12.00
C VAL A 56 -10.51 -15.03 11.77
N GLU A 57 -11.14 -15.63 12.77
CA GLU A 57 -12.54 -16.02 12.72
C GLU A 57 -13.49 -14.84 13.03
N ASN A 58 -14.46 -14.66 12.15
CA ASN A 58 -15.46 -13.61 12.17
C ASN A 58 -16.85 -14.23 12.28
N GLU A 59 -17.39 -14.22 13.49
CA GLU A 59 -18.78 -14.56 13.79
C GLU A 59 -19.69 -13.35 13.56
N ASN A 60 -20.50 -13.39 12.50
CA ASN A 60 -21.59 -12.45 12.26
C ASN A 60 -22.93 -13.17 12.41
N GLY A 61 -23.34 -13.47 13.64
CA GLY A 61 -24.58 -14.19 13.92
C GLY A 61 -24.45 -15.69 13.67
N LYS A 62 -25.04 -16.21 12.58
CA LYS A 62 -24.98 -17.64 12.21
C LYS A 62 -23.87 -17.99 11.21
N ASP A 63 -23.25 -16.98 10.60
CA ASP A 63 -22.22 -17.19 9.59
C ASP A 63 -20.84 -16.98 10.19
N ILE A 64 -19.98 -17.98 9.98
CA ILE A 64 -18.55 -17.94 10.29
C ILE A 64 -17.82 -17.55 9.00
N SER A 65 -17.02 -16.49 9.08
CA SER A 65 -16.12 -16.05 8.01
C SER A 65 -14.69 -16.00 8.51
N PHE A 66 -13.70 -16.21 7.65
CA PHE A 66 -12.28 -16.16 8.03
C PHE A 66 -11.60 -15.01 7.31
N THR A 67 -11.03 -14.05 8.01
CA THR A 67 -10.21 -12.99 7.41
C THR A 67 -8.75 -13.42 7.45
N SER A 68 -8.10 -13.54 6.29
CA SER A 68 -6.65 -13.75 6.22
C SER A 68 -5.94 -12.40 6.08
N SER A 69 -4.99 -12.14 6.96
CA SER A 69 -4.16 -10.92 6.98
C SER A 69 -2.69 -11.30 6.91
N VAL A 70 -1.96 -10.70 5.96
CA VAL A 70 -0.52 -10.95 5.79
C VAL A 70 0.28 -9.99 6.67
N VAL A 71 0.83 -10.44 7.77
CA VAL A 71 1.60 -9.59 8.68
C VAL A 71 3.07 -9.67 8.32
N TYR A 72 3.72 -8.51 8.22
CA TYR A 72 5.17 -8.40 8.00
C TYR A 72 5.83 -7.88 9.28
N CYS A 73 6.79 -8.63 9.81
CA CYS A 73 7.42 -8.30 11.09
C CYS A 73 8.89 -7.93 10.91
N SER A 74 9.35 -6.94 11.68
CA SER A 74 10.76 -6.59 11.81
C SER A 74 11.08 -6.15 13.24
N GLY A 75 12.27 -6.51 13.73
CA GLY A 75 12.79 -6.11 15.03
C GLY A 75 12.30 -6.98 16.20
N ALA A 76 13.05 -6.92 17.30
CA ALA A 76 12.86 -7.82 18.45
C ALA A 76 12.44 -7.13 19.76
N HIS A 77 12.64 -5.82 19.90
CA HIS A 77 12.45 -5.10 21.18
C HIS A 77 11.72 -3.76 21.01
N GLY A 78 11.11 -3.28 22.10
CA GLY A 78 10.37 -2.02 22.14
C GLY A 78 8.86 -2.18 21.90
N PRO A 79 8.11 -1.07 21.85
CA PRO A 79 6.69 -1.10 21.56
C PRO A 79 6.45 -1.59 20.14
N VAL A 80 5.33 -2.27 19.93
CA VAL A 80 4.90 -2.74 18.61
C VAL A 80 4.28 -1.56 17.85
N LEU A 81 4.86 -1.22 16.69
CA LEU A 81 4.26 -0.26 15.77
C LEU A 81 3.30 -0.98 14.82
N LEU A 82 1.99 -0.90 15.07
CA LEU A 82 0.93 -1.46 14.21
C LEU A 82 0.61 -0.46 13.08
N LEU A 83 1.10 -0.74 11.87
CA LEU A 83 0.98 0.17 10.73
C LEU A 83 -0.19 -0.19 9.81
N LEU A 84 -1.06 0.77 9.48
CA LEU A 84 -2.24 0.60 8.63
C LEU A 84 -2.12 1.44 7.35
N HIS A 85 -2.15 0.80 6.19
CA HIS A 85 -1.97 1.48 4.90
C HIS A 85 -3.26 2.19 4.41
N GLY A 86 -3.11 3.05 3.38
CA GLY A 86 -4.23 3.71 2.70
C GLY A 86 -5.07 2.80 1.79
N GLY A 87 -6.18 3.32 1.29
CA GLY A 87 -7.09 2.57 0.42
C GLY A 87 -6.42 2.14 -0.89
N GLY A 88 -6.49 0.85 -1.23
CA GLY A 88 -5.84 0.29 -2.43
C GLY A 88 -4.32 0.13 -2.35
N HIS A 89 -3.71 0.45 -1.19
CA HIS A 89 -2.29 0.21 -0.91
C HIS A 89 -2.08 -1.17 -0.26
N SER A 90 -0.91 -1.43 0.30
CA SER A 90 -0.64 -2.62 1.12
C SER A 90 0.37 -2.35 2.23
N ALA A 91 0.65 -3.34 3.09
CA ALA A 91 1.70 -3.24 4.10
C ALA A 91 3.06 -2.93 3.49
N LEU A 92 3.29 -3.34 2.24
CA LEU A 92 4.51 -3.03 1.52
C LEU A 92 4.72 -1.52 1.29
N SER A 93 3.68 -0.69 1.43
CA SER A 93 3.85 0.78 1.46
C SER A 93 4.66 1.26 2.67
N TRP A 94 4.81 0.44 3.71
CA TRP A 94 5.63 0.75 4.87
C TRP A 94 7.04 0.17 4.80
N ALA A 95 7.40 -0.55 3.73
CA ALA A 95 8.66 -1.28 3.66
C ALA A 95 9.90 -0.39 3.83
N VAL A 96 9.99 0.76 3.14
CA VAL A 96 11.14 1.66 3.30
C VAL A 96 11.12 2.37 4.66
N PHE A 97 9.91 2.59 5.20
CA PHE A 97 9.75 3.12 6.55
C PHE A 97 10.29 2.15 7.62
N THR A 98 10.14 0.83 7.46
CA THR A 98 10.60 -0.13 8.49
C THR A 98 12.10 -0.28 8.59
N VAL A 99 12.83 -0.03 7.51
CA VAL A 99 14.30 -0.03 7.51
C VAL A 99 14.89 1.30 7.96
N SER A 100 14.06 2.35 8.07
CA SER A 100 14.46 3.59 8.74
C SER A 100 14.64 3.27 10.24
N GLU A 101 15.84 3.48 10.77
CA GLU A 101 16.36 2.73 11.92
C GLU A 101 15.57 2.87 13.26
N HIS A 102 15.72 1.82 14.12
CA HIS A 102 15.59 1.75 15.60
C HIS A 102 14.36 1.20 16.34
N LEU A 103 13.31 0.67 15.70
CA LEU A 103 12.17 0.09 16.43
C LEU A 103 11.75 -1.29 15.94
N ARG A 104 11.10 -2.07 16.82
CA ARG A 104 10.32 -3.25 16.42
C ARG A 104 9.08 -2.78 15.67
N SER A 105 9.23 -2.67 14.37
CA SER A 105 8.15 -2.29 13.45
C SER A 105 7.37 -3.54 13.05
N LEU A 106 6.11 -3.62 13.49
CA LEU A 106 5.23 -4.72 13.08
C LEU A 106 4.20 -4.21 12.09
N CYS A 107 4.56 -4.30 10.81
CA CYS A 107 3.70 -3.84 9.74
C CYS A 107 2.57 -4.83 9.53
N HIS A 108 1.37 -4.42 9.92
CA HIS A 108 0.21 -5.24 9.65
C HIS A 108 -0.40 -4.82 8.32
N TYR A 109 -0.53 -5.77 7.41
CA TYR A 109 -1.36 -5.57 6.24
C TYR A 109 -2.80 -5.79 6.64
N ILE A 110 -3.65 -4.78 6.46
CA ILE A 110 -5.09 -4.97 6.55
C ILE A 110 -5.68 -4.57 5.23
N LEU A 111 -5.45 -5.45 4.26
CA LEU A 111 -6.38 -5.63 3.17
C LEU A 111 -6.56 -7.12 2.95
N ARG A 112 -7.79 -7.54 3.19
CA ARG A 112 -8.37 -8.84 2.86
C ARG A 112 -7.80 -9.35 1.54
N ASP A 113 -6.99 -10.42 1.57
CA ASP A 113 -6.86 -11.23 0.37
C ASP A 113 -8.11 -12.11 0.27
N SER A 114 -8.73 -12.08 -0.90
CA SER A 114 -10.11 -12.48 -1.16
C SER A 114 -10.31 -13.99 -1.20
N LYS A 115 -10.03 -14.71 -0.12
CA LYS A 115 -10.41 -16.13 0.01
C LYS A 115 -11.79 -16.35 0.66
N VAL A 116 -12.57 -15.29 0.90
CA VAL A 116 -13.83 -15.34 1.67
C VAL A 116 -15.06 -15.13 0.79
N LYS A 117 -16.06 -15.98 0.99
CA LYS A 117 -17.37 -15.96 0.30
C LYS A 117 -18.26 -14.73 0.60
N ASN A 118 -17.90 -13.86 1.56
CA ASN A 118 -18.61 -12.62 1.92
C ASN A 118 -17.62 -11.46 2.17
N SER A 119 -16.79 -11.14 1.17
CA SER A 119 -15.70 -10.15 1.29
C SER A 119 -16.12 -8.67 1.28
N GLU A 120 -17.41 -8.35 1.26
CA GLU A 120 -17.88 -7.04 0.78
C GLU A 120 -18.04 -5.93 1.82
N ASP A 121 -18.09 -6.23 3.13
CA ASP A 121 -18.27 -5.18 4.14
C ASP A 121 -16.95 -4.55 4.58
N LEU A 122 -16.64 -3.37 4.04
CA LEU A 122 -15.48 -2.57 4.38
C LEU A 122 -15.88 -1.34 5.22
N SER A 123 -16.94 -1.45 6.02
CA SER A 123 -17.31 -0.41 6.98
C SER A 123 -16.20 -0.17 8.02
N ALA A 124 -16.16 1.05 8.57
CA ALA A 124 -15.18 1.43 9.59
C ALA A 124 -15.20 0.48 10.79
N ASP A 125 -16.40 0.16 11.29
CA ASP A 125 -16.59 -0.71 12.44
C ASP A 125 -16.06 -2.13 12.19
N THR A 126 -16.34 -2.71 11.02
CA THR A 126 -15.88 -4.05 10.68
C THR A 126 -14.37 -4.09 10.55
N MET A 127 -13.77 -3.13 9.84
CA MET A 127 -12.30 -3.05 9.72
C MET A 127 -11.61 -2.78 11.06
N ALA A 128 -12.23 -1.97 11.92
CA ALA A 128 -11.72 -1.67 13.25
C ALA A 128 -11.74 -2.90 14.18
N LYS A 129 -12.80 -3.71 14.10
CA LYS A 129 -12.92 -5.00 14.80
C LYS A 129 -11.92 -6.02 14.27
N ASP A 130 -11.74 -6.10 12.95
CA ASP A 130 -10.77 -7.00 12.32
C ASP A 130 -9.37 -6.74 12.88
N ILE A 131 -8.97 -5.47 13.07
CA ILE A 131 -7.69 -5.12 13.73
C ILE A 131 -7.58 -5.72 15.14
N GLY A 132 -8.59 -5.53 15.98
CA GLY A 132 -8.59 -6.03 17.35
C GLY A 132 -8.40 -7.54 17.40
N LYS A 133 -9.09 -8.26 16.50
CA LYS A 133 -8.99 -9.72 16.40
C LYS A 133 -7.66 -10.20 15.84
N VAL A 134 -7.03 -9.46 14.92
CA VAL A 134 -5.66 -9.77 14.48
C VAL A 134 -4.68 -9.64 15.64
N VAL A 135 -4.80 -8.58 16.45
CA VAL A 135 -3.96 -8.40 17.65
C VAL A 135 -4.20 -9.53 18.66
N GLU A 136 -5.45 -9.93 18.88
CA GLU A 136 -5.81 -11.07 19.72
C GLU A 136 -5.24 -12.40 19.19
N ALA A 137 -5.31 -12.64 17.88
CA ALA A 137 -4.75 -13.85 17.28
C ALA A 137 -3.21 -13.91 17.40
N LEU A 138 -2.54 -12.75 17.30
CA LEU A 138 -1.08 -12.65 17.38
C LEU A 138 -0.53 -12.76 18.82
N TYR A 139 -1.22 -12.20 19.80
CA TYR A 139 -0.68 -12.03 21.16
C TYR A 139 -1.56 -12.57 22.28
N GLY A 140 -2.78 -13.04 21.98
CA GLY A 140 -3.74 -13.51 22.96
C GLY A 140 -4.15 -12.43 23.95
N GLU A 141 -4.33 -12.83 25.21
CA GLU A 141 -4.82 -11.95 26.29
C GLU A 141 -3.82 -10.90 26.77
N ASN A 142 -2.53 -11.05 26.43
CA ASN A 142 -1.44 -10.19 26.92
C ASN A 142 -0.70 -9.51 25.76
N PRO A 143 -1.36 -8.64 24.99
CA PRO A 143 -0.70 -7.93 23.90
C PRO A 143 0.40 -7.00 24.43
N PRO A 144 1.56 -6.91 23.73
CA PRO A 144 2.61 -5.96 24.09
C PRO A 144 2.09 -4.52 23.97
N PRO A 145 2.81 -3.52 24.50
CA PRO A 145 2.46 -2.12 24.28
C PRO A 145 2.46 -1.80 22.78
N ILE A 146 1.32 -1.31 22.27
CA ILE A 146 1.12 -1.06 20.83
C ILE A 146 0.93 0.44 20.56
N MET A 147 1.60 0.95 19.53
CA MET A 147 1.29 2.23 18.91
C MET A 147 0.68 1.97 17.54
N ILE A 148 -0.54 2.47 17.29
CA ILE A 148 -1.21 2.34 16.00
C ILE A 148 -0.89 3.56 15.12
N ILE A 149 -0.48 3.31 13.88
CA ILE A 149 -0.11 4.35 12.91
C ILE A 149 -0.90 4.07 11.63
N GLY A 150 -1.66 5.04 11.14
CA GLY A 150 -2.48 4.83 9.95
C GLY A 150 -2.34 5.96 8.91
N HIS A 151 -2.28 5.58 7.63
CA HIS A 151 -2.29 6.51 6.50
C HIS A 151 -3.64 6.50 5.79
N SER A 152 -4.18 7.68 5.44
CA SER A 152 -5.41 7.81 4.63
C SER A 152 -6.56 6.99 5.22
N MET A 153 -7.20 6.09 4.46
CA MET A 153 -8.16 5.10 4.96
C MET A 153 -7.67 4.39 6.25
N GLY A 154 -6.43 3.90 6.28
CA GLY A 154 -5.86 3.24 7.45
C GLY A 154 -5.73 4.17 8.67
N GLY A 155 -5.56 5.49 8.44
CA GLY A 155 -5.61 6.50 9.50
C GLY A 155 -6.99 6.64 10.10
N ALA A 156 -8.04 6.63 9.27
CA ALA A 156 -9.41 6.62 9.74
C ALA A 156 -9.70 5.36 10.57
N ILE A 157 -9.36 4.18 10.05
CA ILE A 157 -9.58 2.92 10.76
C ILE A 157 -8.79 2.88 12.07
N ALA A 158 -7.55 3.39 12.10
CA ALA A 158 -6.75 3.49 13.34
C ALA A 158 -7.47 4.26 14.45
N VAL A 159 -8.13 5.37 14.10
CA VAL A 159 -8.94 6.16 15.04
C VAL A 159 -10.16 5.37 15.53
N HIS A 160 -10.89 4.71 14.63
CA HIS A 160 -12.04 3.88 14.99
C HIS A 160 -11.64 2.73 15.93
N THR A 161 -10.54 2.04 15.64
CA THR A 161 -9.96 0.99 16.51
C THR A 161 -9.60 1.52 17.88
N ALA A 162 -8.94 2.69 17.93
CA ALA A 162 -8.54 3.31 19.19
C ALA A 162 -9.75 3.79 20.01
N ALA A 163 -10.73 4.42 19.37
CA ALA A 163 -11.93 4.94 20.03
C ALA A 163 -12.83 3.80 20.56
N ALA A 164 -12.92 2.70 19.83
CA ALA A 164 -13.66 1.50 20.25
C ALA A 164 -12.89 0.62 21.26
N ASN A 165 -11.64 1.00 21.61
CA ASN A 165 -10.78 0.27 22.53
C ASN A 165 -10.57 -1.20 22.15
N HIS A 166 -10.42 -1.48 20.86
CA HIS A 166 -10.17 -2.84 20.35
C HIS A 166 -8.76 -3.36 20.64
N ILE A 167 -7.84 -2.48 21.08
CA ILE A 167 -6.47 -2.84 21.49
C ILE A 167 -6.26 -2.36 22.92
N PRO A 168 -6.41 -3.23 23.94
CA PRO A 168 -6.31 -2.84 25.34
C PRO A 168 -4.93 -2.28 25.75
N SER A 169 -3.86 -2.70 25.08
CA SER A 169 -2.48 -2.25 25.32
C SER A 169 -2.06 -1.05 24.47
N LEU A 170 -3.02 -0.33 23.87
CA LEU A 170 -2.75 0.83 23.03
C LEU A 170 -2.14 1.97 23.86
N LEU A 171 -0.91 2.37 23.52
CA LEU A 171 -0.20 3.46 24.18
C LEU A 171 -0.16 4.76 23.37
N GLY A 172 -0.45 4.73 22.08
CA GLY A 172 -0.35 5.91 21.21
C GLY A 172 -1.02 5.73 19.86
N LEU A 173 -1.42 6.85 19.25
CA LEU A 173 -2.12 6.92 17.97
C LEU A 173 -1.44 7.93 17.04
N CYS A 174 -1.07 7.52 15.84
CA CYS A 174 -0.57 8.41 14.78
C CYS A 174 -1.47 8.32 13.55
N VAL A 175 -1.85 9.48 13.02
CA VAL A 175 -2.63 9.61 11.78
C VAL A 175 -1.81 10.39 10.74
N ILE A 176 -1.69 9.85 9.54
CA ILE A 176 -0.92 10.45 8.43
C ILE A 176 -1.85 10.86 7.30
N ASP A 177 -1.82 12.15 6.98
CA ASP A 177 -2.50 12.79 5.84
C ASP A 177 -4.03 12.56 5.80
N VAL A 178 -4.69 12.61 6.96
CA VAL A 178 -6.16 12.53 7.08
C VAL A 178 -6.68 13.67 7.94
N VAL A 179 -7.60 14.44 7.37
CA VAL A 179 -8.42 15.41 8.10
C VAL A 179 -9.83 15.37 7.53
N GLU A 180 -10.85 15.26 8.38
CA GLU A 180 -12.25 15.05 7.97
C GLU A 180 -12.69 16.05 6.90
N GLY A 181 -12.55 17.36 7.15
CA GLY A 181 -13.01 18.39 6.21
C GLY A 181 -12.43 18.20 4.81
N THR A 182 -11.11 18.10 4.70
CA THR A 182 -10.44 17.90 3.40
C THR A 182 -10.69 16.53 2.78
N ALA A 183 -10.85 15.48 3.60
CA ALA A 183 -11.13 14.14 3.11
C ALA A 183 -12.51 14.08 2.45
N MET A 184 -13.52 14.67 3.10
CA MET A 184 -14.89 14.76 2.59
C MET A 184 -14.97 15.55 1.28
N ASP A 185 -14.25 16.67 1.19
CA ASP A 185 -14.17 17.46 -0.04
C ASP A 185 -13.46 16.70 -1.19
N ALA A 186 -12.47 15.87 -0.85
CA ALA A 186 -11.67 15.12 -1.82
C ALA A 186 -12.34 13.85 -2.36
N LEU A 187 -13.43 13.35 -1.75
CA LEU A 187 -14.07 12.09 -2.16
C LEU A 187 -14.49 12.10 -3.64
N ASN A 188 -15.06 13.21 -4.12
CA ASN A 188 -15.46 13.36 -5.52
C ASN A 188 -14.24 13.39 -6.47
N SER A 189 -13.14 14.02 -6.04
CA SER A 189 -11.90 14.05 -6.82
C SER A 189 -11.23 12.68 -6.88
N MET A 190 -11.36 11.87 -5.82
CA MET A 190 -10.81 10.52 -5.75
C MET A 190 -11.43 9.61 -6.82
N GLN A 191 -12.75 9.66 -7.02
CA GLN A 191 -13.42 8.91 -8.10
C GLN A 191 -12.85 9.23 -9.48
N ASN A 192 -12.60 10.51 -9.77
CA ASN A 192 -12.03 10.94 -11.04
C ASN A 192 -10.59 10.43 -11.20
N PHE A 193 -9.78 10.51 -10.13
CA PHE A 193 -8.43 9.97 -10.13
C PHE A 193 -8.43 8.46 -10.37
N LEU A 194 -9.24 7.69 -9.63
CA LEU A 194 -9.30 6.22 -9.74
C LEU A 194 -9.70 5.76 -11.14
N ARG A 195 -10.64 6.46 -11.79
CA ARG A 195 -11.09 6.20 -13.18
C ARG A 195 -10.04 6.54 -14.23
N SER A 196 -9.14 7.48 -13.94
CA SER A 196 -8.07 7.89 -14.86
C SER A 196 -6.88 6.92 -14.89
N ARG A 197 -6.80 5.99 -13.93
CA ARG A 197 -5.68 5.04 -13.84
C ARG A 197 -5.74 4.02 -14.98
N PRO A 198 -4.59 3.54 -15.48
CA PRO A 198 -4.54 2.39 -16.37
C PRO A 198 -5.27 1.21 -15.74
N LYS A 199 -6.06 0.48 -16.51
CA LYS A 199 -6.80 -0.69 -16.00
C LYS A 199 -5.91 -1.92 -15.85
N MET A 200 -4.88 -1.99 -16.70
CA MET A 200 -3.95 -3.11 -16.78
C MET A 200 -2.53 -2.61 -17.03
N PHE A 201 -1.56 -3.41 -16.61
CA PHE A 201 -0.13 -3.20 -16.84
C PHE A 201 0.48 -4.42 -17.51
N LYS A 202 1.47 -4.19 -18.38
CA LYS A 202 2.13 -5.26 -19.16
C LYS A 202 3.09 -6.10 -18.29
N SER A 203 3.65 -5.50 -17.25
CA SER A 203 4.52 -6.14 -16.28
C SER A 203 4.47 -5.40 -14.94
N LEU A 204 4.99 -6.01 -13.88
CA LEU A 204 5.15 -5.33 -12.60
C LEU A 204 6.10 -4.13 -12.71
N GLU A 205 7.18 -4.24 -13.49
CA GLU A 205 8.09 -3.11 -13.78
C GLU A 205 7.37 -1.93 -14.44
N ASN A 206 6.43 -2.21 -15.37
CA ASN A 206 5.63 -1.17 -16.01
C ASN A 206 4.68 -0.48 -15.02
N ALA A 207 4.11 -1.22 -14.06
CA ALA A 207 3.31 -0.64 -12.99
C ALA A 207 4.15 0.25 -12.05
N ILE A 208 5.37 -0.18 -11.69
CA ILE A 208 6.33 0.59 -10.90
C ILE A 208 6.74 1.88 -11.63
N GLU A 209 7.07 1.76 -12.92
CA GLU A 209 7.44 2.93 -13.73
C GLU A 209 6.28 3.94 -13.83
N TRP A 210 5.06 3.45 -14.03
CA TRP A 210 3.87 4.30 -14.09
C TRP A 210 3.61 5.02 -12.76
N SER A 211 3.73 4.34 -11.61
CA SER A 211 3.44 4.95 -10.30
C SER A 211 4.40 6.10 -9.97
N VAL A 212 5.66 5.97 -10.38
CA VAL A 212 6.67 7.03 -10.25
C VAL A 212 6.41 8.18 -11.23
N LYS A 213 6.12 7.89 -12.50
CA LYS A 213 5.92 8.92 -13.52
C LYS A 213 4.61 9.69 -13.35
N SER A 214 3.56 9.04 -12.86
CA SER A 214 2.28 9.69 -12.56
C SER A 214 2.35 10.57 -11.30
N GLY A 215 3.40 10.40 -10.49
CA GLY A 215 3.57 11.10 -9.22
C GLY A 215 2.75 10.50 -8.07
N GLN A 216 2.19 9.29 -8.25
CA GLN A 216 1.50 8.58 -7.17
C GLN A 216 2.47 8.24 -6.02
N ILE A 217 3.68 7.78 -6.36
CA ILE A 217 4.76 7.50 -5.40
C ILE A 217 6.01 8.21 -5.93
N ARG A 218 6.59 9.13 -5.17
CA ARG A 218 7.74 9.92 -5.62
C ARG A 218 9.05 9.20 -5.36
N ASN A 219 9.10 8.38 -4.31
CA ASN A 219 10.25 7.57 -3.97
C ASN A 219 10.31 6.29 -4.83
N ILE A 220 11.34 6.18 -5.66
CA ILE A 220 11.53 5.03 -6.57
C ILE A 220 11.76 3.74 -5.78
N GLU A 221 12.50 3.79 -4.67
CA GLU A 221 12.75 2.61 -3.84
C GLU A 221 11.44 2.06 -3.26
N SER A 222 10.63 2.95 -2.66
CA SER A 222 9.30 2.59 -2.14
C SER A 222 8.41 2.03 -3.24
N ALA A 223 8.35 2.67 -4.41
CA ALA A 223 7.56 2.19 -5.52
C ALA A 223 7.95 0.76 -5.97
N ARG A 224 9.25 0.44 -5.98
CA ARG A 224 9.76 -0.87 -6.43
C ARG A 224 9.37 -2.02 -5.50
N VAL A 225 9.19 -1.76 -4.20
CA VAL A 225 8.74 -2.77 -3.23
C VAL A 225 7.22 -2.74 -3.03
N SER A 226 6.59 -1.56 -3.00
CA SER A 226 5.18 -1.41 -2.59
C SER A 226 4.18 -1.72 -3.70
N MET A 227 4.52 -1.46 -4.96
CA MET A 227 3.59 -1.62 -6.09
C MET A 227 3.14 -3.07 -6.30
N GLY A 228 3.98 -4.06 -5.95
CA GLY A 228 3.60 -5.47 -6.04
C GLY A 228 2.39 -5.84 -5.17
N GLY A 229 2.17 -5.11 -4.07
CA GLY A 229 1.00 -5.27 -3.22
C GLY A 229 -0.26 -4.58 -3.76
N GLN A 230 -0.11 -3.59 -4.65
CA GLN A 230 -1.24 -2.83 -5.22
C GLN A 230 -1.83 -3.48 -6.49
N VAL A 231 -1.07 -4.37 -7.12
CA VAL A 231 -1.49 -5.10 -8.33
C VAL A 231 -1.51 -6.61 -8.10
N LYS A 232 -2.23 -7.33 -8.97
CA LYS A 232 -2.25 -8.79 -9.02
C LYS A 232 -2.16 -9.27 -10.46
N LYS A 233 -1.62 -10.48 -10.67
CA LYS A 233 -1.57 -11.11 -11.99
C LYS A 233 -2.99 -11.39 -12.47
N TYR A 234 -3.22 -11.12 -13.75
CA TYR A 234 -4.46 -11.39 -14.47
C TYR A 234 -4.15 -12.37 -15.59
N VAL A 235 -4.76 -13.56 -15.52
CA VAL A 235 -4.64 -14.59 -16.56
C VAL A 235 -5.82 -14.44 -17.50
N LEU A 236 -5.55 -14.03 -18.73
CA LEU A 236 -6.55 -14.01 -19.80
C LEU A 236 -6.95 -15.45 -20.12
N SER A 237 -8.25 -15.71 -20.22
CA SER A 237 -8.73 -17.04 -20.62
C SER A 237 -8.20 -17.39 -22.02
N SER A 238 -7.91 -18.68 -22.23
CA SER A 238 -7.30 -19.20 -23.46
C SER A 238 -8.17 -19.03 -24.72
N SER A 239 -9.46 -18.70 -24.55
CA SER A 239 -10.38 -18.33 -25.64
C SER A 239 -10.19 -16.88 -26.09
N TRP A 240 -9.86 -15.94 -25.19
CA TRP A 240 -9.62 -14.53 -25.52
C TRP A 240 -8.27 -14.33 -26.23
N ALA A 241 -7.22 -15.00 -25.74
CA ALA A 241 -5.88 -14.92 -26.32
C ALA A 241 -5.84 -15.34 -27.81
N ARG A 242 -6.64 -16.34 -28.19
CA ARG A 242 -6.77 -16.80 -29.59
C ARG A 242 -7.57 -15.86 -30.49
N ALA A 243 -8.50 -15.08 -29.94
CA ALA A 243 -9.34 -14.19 -30.73
C ALA A 243 -8.60 -12.93 -31.22
N HIS A 244 -7.49 -12.56 -30.56
CA HIS A 244 -6.82 -11.28 -30.76
C HIS A 244 -5.35 -11.38 -31.21
N GLU A 245 -4.85 -12.58 -31.48
CA GLU A 245 -3.46 -12.85 -31.90
C GLU A 245 -3.05 -12.21 -33.26
N LYS A 246 -4.02 -11.73 -34.05
CA LYS A 246 -3.79 -11.15 -35.40
C LYS A 246 -3.98 -9.63 -35.52
N SER A 247 -4.24 -8.92 -34.43
CA SER A 247 -4.36 -7.45 -34.46
C SER A 247 -3.24 -6.81 -33.65
N SER A 248 -2.61 -5.78 -34.19
CA SER A 248 -1.72 -4.85 -33.47
C SER A 248 -2.54 -4.06 -32.43
N PHE A 249 -2.92 -4.73 -31.34
CA PHE A 249 -3.93 -4.29 -30.38
C PHE A 249 -3.25 -3.95 -29.05
N ASP A 250 -3.60 -2.79 -28.45
CA ASP A 250 -3.12 -2.41 -27.12
C ASP A 250 -4.15 -2.87 -26.07
N PRO A 251 -3.82 -3.83 -25.19
CA PRO A 251 -4.79 -4.38 -24.24
C PRO A 251 -5.22 -3.39 -23.14
N THR A 252 -4.64 -2.19 -23.09
CA THR A 252 -4.95 -1.16 -22.10
C THR A 252 -6.29 -0.44 -22.34
N ASP A 253 -6.93 -0.64 -23.49
CA ASP A 253 -8.13 0.11 -23.92
C ASP A 253 -9.49 -0.54 -23.58
N PHE A 254 -9.53 -1.67 -22.85
CA PHE A 254 -10.77 -2.44 -22.68
C PHE A 254 -11.74 -1.92 -21.58
N CYS A 255 -13.05 -2.13 -21.75
CA CYS A 255 -14.14 -1.73 -20.82
C CYS A 255 -14.63 -2.90 -19.94
N CYS A 256 -15.03 -2.62 -18.69
CA CYS A 256 -15.16 -3.62 -17.61
C CYS A 256 -16.42 -4.51 -17.64
N SER A 257 -17.25 -4.53 -18.69
CA SER A 257 -18.56 -5.19 -18.63
C SER A 257 -18.54 -6.72 -18.79
N ASP A 258 -17.44 -7.33 -19.21
CA ASP A 258 -17.45 -8.72 -19.70
C ASP A 258 -16.76 -9.75 -18.77
N PHE A 259 -16.44 -9.39 -17.52
CA PHE A 259 -15.41 -10.06 -16.71
C PHE A 259 -15.87 -11.14 -15.71
N ASP A 260 -17.16 -11.47 -15.61
CA ASP A 260 -17.73 -12.18 -14.44
C ASP A 260 -17.52 -13.72 -14.36
N ARG A 261 -16.57 -14.33 -15.10
CA ARG A 261 -16.30 -15.77 -14.96
C ARG A 261 -14.82 -16.11 -15.15
N CYS A 262 -14.05 -16.32 -14.08
CA CYS A 262 -12.68 -16.89 -14.15
C CYS A 262 -12.28 -17.69 -12.90
N GLU A 263 -11.46 -18.72 -13.14
CA GLU A 263 -10.76 -19.56 -12.15
C GLU A 263 -9.36 -18.99 -11.84
N GLU A 264 -8.95 -19.09 -10.57
CA GLU A 264 -7.76 -18.46 -10.00
C GLU A 264 -6.56 -19.43 -9.96
N CYS A 265 -5.34 -18.96 -10.27
CA CYS A 265 -4.11 -19.76 -10.11
C CYS A 265 -3.55 -19.61 -8.69
N THR A 266 -3.60 -20.68 -7.91
CA THR A 266 -2.96 -20.79 -6.60
C THR A 266 -1.47 -21.09 -6.75
N GLY A 267 -0.62 -20.16 -6.31
CA GLY A 267 0.82 -20.38 -6.27
C GLY A 267 1.59 -19.11 -5.94
N SER A 268 2.01 -18.98 -4.68
CA SER A 268 3.05 -18.02 -4.28
C SER A 268 4.34 -18.30 -5.05
N PRO A 269 5.10 -17.28 -5.50
CA PRO A 269 6.35 -17.51 -6.20
C PRO A 269 7.43 -17.95 -5.20
N MET A 270 7.59 -19.26 -5.02
CA MET A 270 8.81 -19.84 -4.44
C MET A 270 9.94 -19.68 -5.46
N VAL A 271 10.94 -18.86 -5.15
CA VAL A 271 12.22 -18.88 -5.84
C VAL A 271 13.14 -19.77 -5.01
N SER A 272 13.23 -21.06 -5.35
CA SER A 272 14.18 -21.97 -4.72
C SER A 272 15.52 -21.93 -5.46
N ASN A 273 16.54 -21.41 -4.79
CA ASN A 273 17.95 -21.61 -5.16
C ASN A 273 18.47 -22.85 -4.43
N SER A 274 18.89 -23.87 -5.17
CA SER A 274 19.81 -24.89 -4.63
C SER A 274 20.71 -25.41 -5.75
N ILE A 275 21.95 -24.91 -5.73
CA ILE A 275 23.13 -25.51 -6.35
C ILE A 275 23.55 -26.67 -5.44
N GLY A 276 23.74 -27.85 -6.01
CA GLY A 276 24.26 -29.03 -5.31
C GLY A 276 24.83 -30.03 -6.30
N GLU A 277 26.15 -30.07 -6.39
CA GLU A 277 26.95 -31.08 -7.07
C GLU A 277 26.69 -32.49 -6.49
N GLY A 278 26.75 -33.54 -7.31
CA GLY A 278 26.69 -34.91 -6.81
C GLY A 278 26.62 -36.02 -7.86
N ILE A 279 27.79 -36.37 -8.39
CA ILE A 279 28.30 -37.73 -8.65
C ILE A 279 27.52 -38.68 -9.58
N ILE A 280 28.26 -39.10 -10.61
CA ILE A 280 28.01 -40.14 -11.62
C ILE A 280 28.07 -41.52 -10.97
N GLU A 281 27.06 -42.37 -11.19
CA GLU A 281 27.25 -43.82 -11.26
C GLU A 281 26.44 -44.38 -12.43
N GLU A 282 27.16 -45.04 -13.34
CA GLU A 282 26.71 -45.71 -14.55
C GLU A 282 26.26 -47.13 -14.19
N GLU A 283 25.06 -47.54 -14.62
CA GLU A 283 24.77 -48.97 -14.82
C GLU A 283 23.98 -49.15 -16.12
N GLU A 284 24.57 -49.96 -17.01
CA GLU A 284 24.06 -50.39 -18.31
C GLU A 284 23.08 -51.56 -18.12
N GLU A 285 21.90 -51.51 -18.76
CA GLU A 285 21.21 -52.72 -19.22
C GLU A 285 20.59 -52.49 -20.60
N GLU A 286 21.03 -53.31 -21.56
CA GLU A 286 20.51 -53.43 -22.92
C GLU A 286 19.19 -54.22 -22.94
N GLY A 287 18.21 -53.79 -23.75
CA GLY A 287 17.04 -54.63 -24.00
C GLY A 287 15.91 -54.00 -24.82
N GLU A 288 15.91 -54.30 -26.11
CA GLU A 288 14.75 -54.40 -27.03
C GLU A 288 14.15 -53.13 -27.68
N GLU A 289 14.52 -52.95 -28.95
CA GLU A 289 13.84 -52.13 -29.95
C GLU A 289 12.38 -52.52 -30.14
N SER A 290 11.47 -51.57 -29.88
CA SER A 290 10.19 -51.54 -30.58
C SER A 290 9.87 -50.12 -31.08
N ASN A 291 9.95 -49.99 -32.40
CA ASN A 291 9.43 -48.92 -33.26
C ASN A 291 8.47 -47.92 -32.59
N LYS A 292 8.97 -46.75 -32.21
CA LYS A 292 8.17 -45.51 -32.13
C LYS A 292 8.83 -44.40 -32.92
N LYS A 293 8.13 -44.03 -34.00
CA LYS A 293 8.39 -42.87 -34.86
C LYS A 293 8.91 -41.66 -34.08
N ARG A 294 10.06 -41.14 -34.51
CA ARG A 294 10.51 -39.78 -34.24
C ARG A 294 9.39 -38.79 -34.61
N MET A 295 8.80 -38.14 -33.61
CA MET A 295 8.30 -36.78 -33.75
C MET A 295 9.24 -35.91 -32.93
N LYS A 296 10.03 -35.09 -33.63
CA LYS A 296 10.75 -33.98 -33.02
C LYS A 296 9.72 -32.97 -32.51
N GLU A 297 9.84 -32.68 -31.23
CA GLU A 297 9.73 -31.35 -30.60
C GLU A 297 8.88 -30.32 -31.33
N ASP A 298 7.76 -29.97 -30.68
CA ASP A 298 7.24 -28.62 -30.69
C ASP A 298 6.63 -28.36 -29.29
N ASP A 299 7.46 -28.40 -28.25
CA ASP A 299 7.13 -27.78 -26.95
C ASP A 299 7.27 -26.27 -27.12
N GLN A 300 6.38 -25.69 -27.91
CA GLN A 300 6.02 -24.28 -27.75
C GLN A 300 5.22 -24.19 -26.47
N GLU A 301 5.93 -24.08 -25.36
CA GLU A 301 5.39 -23.53 -24.13
C GLU A 301 4.94 -22.10 -24.47
N MET A 302 3.68 -21.96 -24.90
CA MET A 302 3.05 -20.67 -25.15
C MET A 302 3.23 -19.88 -23.85
N LYS A 303 4.15 -18.90 -23.86
CA LYS A 303 4.29 -17.92 -22.78
C LYS A 303 2.92 -17.31 -22.59
N LYS A 304 2.19 -17.76 -21.56
CA LYS A 304 0.97 -17.08 -21.11
C LYS A 304 1.40 -15.69 -20.72
N GLU A 305 1.13 -14.71 -21.59
CA GLU A 305 1.34 -13.31 -21.25
C GLU A 305 0.42 -12.99 -20.07
N SER A 306 1.02 -12.93 -18.89
CA SER A 306 0.32 -12.56 -17.67
C SER A 306 0.36 -11.05 -17.55
N MET A 307 -0.81 -10.41 -17.64
CA MET A 307 -0.94 -8.98 -17.38
C MET A 307 -1.13 -8.75 -15.88
N PHE A 308 -1.05 -7.50 -15.45
CA PHE A 308 -1.34 -7.11 -14.07
C PHE A 308 -2.55 -6.18 -14.05
N THR A 309 -3.41 -6.30 -13.04
CA THR A 309 -4.50 -5.36 -12.77
C THR A 309 -4.49 -4.94 -11.31
N TRP A 310 -5.24 -3.90 -10.95
CA TRP A 310 -5.36 -3.45 -9.58
C TRP A 310 -5.88 -4.57 -8.68
N ARG A 311 -5.24 -4.76 -7.53
CA ARG A 311 -5.65 -5.79 -6.56
C ARG A 311 -7.06 -5.55 -6.04
N VAL A 312 -7.39 -4.28 -5.79
CA VAL A 312 -8.67 -3.81 -5.27
C VAL A 312 -9.26 -2.76 -6.20
N ASP A 313 -10.54 -2.94 -6.57
CA ASP A 313 -11.33 -1.89 -7.18
C ASP A 313 -11.85 -0.95 -6.10
N LEU A 314 -11.00 0.01 -5.72
CA LEU A 314 -11.31 0.95 -4.64
C LEU A 314 -12.59 1.76 -4.90
N ALA A 315 -12.98 1.98 -6.15
CA ALA A 315 -14.20 2.72 -6.47
C ALA A 315 -15.47 2.00 -5.96
N LYS A 316 -15.48 0.66 -5.91
CA LYS A 316 -16.59 -0.12 -5.34
C LYS A 316 -16.77 0.08 -3.84
N THR A 317 -15.76 0.62 -3.16
CA THR A 317 -15.79 0.87 -1.71
C THR A 317 -16.38 2.24 -1.35
N GLU A 318 -16.78 3.04 -2.34
CA GLU A 318 -17.31 4.41 -2.18
C GLU A 318 -18.44 4.51 -1.15
N LYS A 319 -19.32 3.50 -1.11
CA LYS A 319 -20.41 3.40 -0.12
C LYS A 319 -19.94 3.44 1.34
N TYR A 320 -18.68 3.14 1.62
CA TYR A 320 -18.10 3.13 2.98
C TYR A 320 -17.31 4.39 3.32
N TRP A 321 -16.94 5.21 2.32
CA TRP A 321 -16.02 6.34 2.53
C TRP A 321 -16.57 7.38 3.50
N GLU A 322 -17.86 7.69 3.43
CA GLU A 322 -18.50 8.59 4.40
C GLU A 322 -18.37 8.05 5.83
N GLY A 323 -18.58 6.75 6.03
CA GLY A 323 -18.44 6.10 7.33
C GLY A 323 -16.99 6.06 7.85
N TRP A 324 -16.00 6.14 6.97
CA TRP A 324 -14.59 6.24 7.38
C TRP A 324 -14.26 7.62 7.95
N PHE A 325 -14.71 8.70 7.30
CA PHE A 325 -14.21 10.04 7.57
C PHE A 325 -15.17 10.97 8.33
N LYS A 326 -16.49 10.73 8.28
CA LYS A 326 -17.46 11.61 8.94
C LYS A 326 -17.34 11.52 10.46
N GLY A 327 -17.20 12.67 11.12
CA GLY A 327 -16.97 12.80 12.55
C GLY A 327 -15.57 12.37 13.00
N LEU A 328 -14.66 12.05 12.08
CA LEU A 328 -13.35 11.48 12.40
C LEU A 328 -12.49 12.45 13.22
N SER A 329 -12.54 13.75 12.92
CA SER A 329 -11.74 14.75 13.63
C SER A 329 -12.15 14.86 15.09
N SER A 330 -13.45 14.91 15.35
CA SER A 330 -14.00 14.85 16.70
C SER A 330 -13.66 13.52 17.39
N LEU A 331 -13.80 12.39 16.71
CA LEU A 331 -13.50 11.05 17.25
C LEU A 331 -12.02 10.91 17.65
N PHE A 332 -11.09 11.35 16.80
CA PHE A 332 -9.65 11.39 17.08
C PHE A 332 -9.35 12.17 18.37
N LEU A 333 -10.02 13.30 18.59
CA LEU A 333 -9.83 14.11 19.79
C LEU A 333 -10.36 13.43 21.07
N THR A 334 -11.28 12.46 20.97
CA THR A 334 -11.79 11.70 22.12
C THR A 334 -10.87 10.57 22.58
N CYS A 335 -9.97 10.09 21.71
CA CYS A 335 -9.04 9.02 22.07
C CYS A 335 -8.13 9.48 23.23
N SER A 336 -8.07 8.69 24.31
CA SER A 336 -7.39 9.04 25.56
C SER A 336 -5.86 8.93 25.49
N VAL A 337 -5.33 8.21 24.50
CA VAL A 337 -3.89 8.03 24.30
C VAL A 337 -3.22 9.30 23.74
N PRO A 338 -1.89 9.47 23.95
CA PRO A 338 -1.09 10.43 23.19
C PRO A 338 -1.29 10.28 21.68
N LYS A 339 -1.38 11.42 21.00
CA LYS A 339 -1.75 11.50 19.58
C LYS A 339 -0.74 12.31 18.78
N LEU A 340 -0.40 11.81 17.60
CA LEU A 340 0.42 12.48 16.58
C LEU A 340 -0.37 12.62 15.27
N LEU A 341 -0.35 13.80 14.67
CA LEU A 341 -0.88 14.06 13.34
C LEU A 341 0.26 14.50 12.41
N LEU A 342 0.49 13.74 11.34
CA LEU A 342 1.47 14.07 10.31
C LEU A 342 0.74 14.54 9.04
N LEU A 343 1.06 15.74 8.56
CA LEU A 343 0.41 16.33 7.38
C LEU A 343 1.43 16.67 6.29
N ALA A 344 1.06 16.49 5.02
CA ALA A 344 1.86 17.00 3.90
C ALA A 344 1.81 18.55 3.78
N GLY A 345 0.79 19.18 4.36
CA GLY A 345 0.59 20.63 4.34
C GLY A 345 -0.31 21.12 5.50
N VAL A 346 -0.08 22.36 5.95
CA VAL A 346 -0.84 23.01 7.06
C VAL A 346 -2.26 23.41 6.68
N ASP A 347 -2.51 23.58 5.39
CA ASP A 347 -3.79 23.93 4.78
C ASP A 347 -4.86 22.85 4.92
N ARG A 348 -4.52 21.71 5.54
CA ARG A 348 -5.40 20.56 5.68
C ARG A 348 -6.20 20.51 6.97
N LEU A 349 -5.89 21.34 7.98
CA LEU A 349 -6.62 21.30 9.25
C LEU A 349 -8.05 21.83 9.09
N ASP A 350 -9.01 21.08 9.60
CA ASP A 350 -10.40 21.53 9.75
C ASP A 350 -10.58 22.31 11.06
N LYS A 351 -11.81 22.77 11.29
CA LYS A 351 -12.16 23.56 12.47
C LYS A 351 -11.90 22.79 13.78
N ASP A 352 -12.28 21.52 13.84
CA ASP A 352 -12.19 20.71 15.07
C ASP A 352 -10.74 20.43 15.43
N LEU A 353 -9.93 20.00 14.46
CA LEU A 353 -8.51 19.77 14.67
C LEU A 353 -7.74 21.06 14.91
N THR A 354 -8.13 22.18 14.30
CA THR A 354 -7.54 23.50 14.60
C THR A 354 -7.75 23.87 16.07
N ILE A 355 -8.98 23.73 16.57
CA ILE A 355 -9.30 23.98 17.98
C ILE A 355 -8.55 23.00 18.89
N GLY A 356 -8.54 21.71 18.55
CA GLY A 356 -7.84 20.68 19.31
C GLY A 356 -6.33 20.91 19.38
N GLN A 357 -5.72 21.36 18.29
CA GLN A 357 -4.31 21.70 18.21
C GLN A 357 -3.98 22.92 19.06
N MET A 358 -4.79 23.97 18.99
CA MET A 358 -4.62 25.16 19.83
C MET A 358 -4.78 24.85 21.33
N GLN A 359 -5.56 23.82 21.67
CA GLN A 359 -5.71 23.31 23.04
C GLN A 359 -4.59 22.33 23.45
N GLY A 360 -3.66 21.99 22.57
CA GLY A 360 -2.56 21.05 22.84
C GLY A 360 -3.02 19.60 23.02
N LYS A 361 -4.15 19.20 22.42
CA LYS A 361 -4.71 17.83 22.57
C LYS A 361 -3.94 16.75 21.81
N PHE A 362 -3.11 17.14 20.85
CA PHE A 362 -2.25 16.26 20.07
C PHE A 362 -0.99 16.99 19.62
N GLN A 363 0.04 16.24 19.23
CA GLN A 363 1.22 16.77 18.57
C GLN A 363 0.99 16.78 17.06
N MET A 364 1.44 17.83 16.38
CA MET A 364 1.33 17.94 14.93
C MET A 364 2.70 18.23 14.33
N GLN A 365 3.01 17.56 13.22
CA GLN A 365 4.19 17.86 12.42
C GLN A 365 3.82 17.90 10.93
N VAL A 366 4.42 18.86 10.24
CA VAL A 366 4.18 19.09 8.82
C VAL A 366 5.41 18.66 8.05
N LEU A 367 5.22 17.76 7.10
CA LEU A 367 6.26 17.20 6.24
C LEU A 367 6.04 17.71 4.81
N PRO A 368 6.53 18.93 4.49
CA PRO A 368 6.29 19.53 3.18
C PRO A 368 6.97 18.71 2.08
N GLN A 369 6.53 18.94 0.84
CA GLN A 369 7.08 18.34 -0.40
C GLN A 369 6.73 16.85 -0.63
N CYS A 370 5.88 16.26 0.21
CA CYS A 370 5.33 14.93 -0.01
C CYS A 370 4.03 14.99 -0.84
N GLY A 371 3.75 13.93 -1.58
CA GLY A 371 2.45 13.66 -2.18
C GLY A 371 1.45 13.12 -1.16
N HIS A 372 0.57 12.22 -1.60
CA HIS A 372 -0.45 11.64 -0.72
C HIS A 372 0.12 10.63 0.28
N ALA A 373 1.05 9.77 -0.15
CA ALA A 373 1.68 8.75 0.70
C ALA A 373 2.98 9.29 1.31
N VAL A 374 2.86 10.11 2.36
CA VAL A 374 4.00 10.76 3.02
C VAL A 374 5.04 9.75 3.53
N HIS A 375 4.58 8.60 4.03
CA HIS A 375 5.44 7.52 4.51
C HIS A 375 6.18 6.78 3.39
N GLU A 376 5.69 6.81 2.15
CA GLU A 376 6.43 6.31 0.99
C GLU A 376 7.41 7.36 0.44
N ASP A 377 6.98 8.62 0.41
CA ASP A 377 7.74 9.72 -0.19
C ASP A 377 8.91 10.20 0.69
N ALA A 378 8.73 10.23 2.00
CA ALA A 378 9.74 10.68 2.98
C ALA A 378 9.79 9.77 4.22
N PRO A 379 10.12 8.47 4.05
CA PRO A 379 10.10 7.46 5.12
C PRO A 379 10.96 7.88 6.33
N GLU A 380 12.19 8.37 6.10
CA GLU A 380 13.10 8.82 7.16
C GLU A 380 12.48 9.93 8.02
N LYS A 381 11.86 10.95 7.39
CA LYS A 381 11.24 12.05 8.13
C LYS A 381 10.03 11.61 8.95
N VAL A 382 9.29 10.61 8.45
CA VAL A 382 8.18 10.00 9.20
C VAL A 382 8.74 9.22 10.39
N ALA A 383 9.84 8.48 10.21
CA ALA A 383 10.53 7.78 11.28
C ALA A 383 11.06 8.74 12.35
N ASP A 384 11.72 9.83 11.98
CA ASP A 384 12.23 10.86 12.91
C ASP A 384 11.11 11.49 13.76
N ALA A 385 9.99 11.82 13.11
CA ALA A 385 8.81 12.38 13.77
C ALA A 385 8.22 11.41 14.80
N LEU A 386 8.10 10.14 14.43
CA LEU A 386 7.59 9.08 15.29
C LEU A 386 8.55 8.78 16.44
N ALA A 387 9.85 8.70 16.17
CA ALA A 387 10.89 8.49 17.17
C ALA A 387 10.88 9.61 18.23
N THR A 388 10.88 10.87 17.77
CA THR A 388 10.80 12.04 18.65
C THR A 388 9.56 11.98 19.54
N PHE A 389 8.41 11.62 18.96
CA PHE A 389 7.15 11.46 19.69
C PHE A 389 7.23 10.35 20.73
N MET A 390 7.76 9.18 20.37
CA MET A 390 7.91 8.04 21.28
C MET A 390 8.85 8.32 22.44
N VAL A 391 9.99 8.96 22.18
CA VAL A 391 10.95 9.37 23.23
C VAL A 391 10.30 10.40 24.16
N ARG A 392 9.62 11.41 23.61
CA ARG A 392 8.89 12.44 24.38
C ARG A 392 7.87 11.82 25.34
N HIS A 393 7.17 10.78 24.89
CA HIS A 393 6.15 10.09 25.67
C HIS A 393 6.67 8.87 26.45
N LYS A 394 7.98 8.62 26.43
CA LYS A 394 8.65 7.50 27.13
C LYS A 394 8.12 6.12 26.71
N PHE A 395 7.76 5.97 25.44
CA PHE A 395 7.39 4.67 24.87
C PHE A 395 8.63 3.83 24.55
N THR A 396 9.77 4.51 24.34
CA THR A 396 11.08 3.92 24.08
C THR A 396 12.18 4.82 24.65
N ASP A 397 13.37 4.26 24.87
CA ASP A 397 14.52 4.98 25.40
C ASP A 397 15.35 5.64 24.28
N PHE A 398 15.99 6.75 24.62
CA PHE A 398 16.99 7.39 23.78
C PHE A 398 18.24 6.51 23.70
N LYS A 399 18.68 6.14 22.50
CA LYS A 399 19.99 5.52 22.30
C LYS A 399 21.03 6.62 22.04
N GLU A 400 22.20 6.55 22.68
CA GLU A 400 23.35 7.45 22.40
C GLU A 400 24.01 7.09 21.05
N GLY A 401 24.50 8.11 20.33
CA GLY A 401 25.17 7.96 19.02
C GLY A 401 24.31 8.30 17.80
N TYR A 402 23.07 8.75 18.03
CA TYR A 402 22.10 9.04 16.99
C TYR A 402 21.80 10.54 16.94
N MET A 403 21.82 11.13 15.76
CA MET A 403 21.35 12.50 15.55
C MET A 403 19.83 12.44 15.31
N TRP A 404 19.06 12.74 16.35
CA TRP A 404 17.60 12.86 16.29
C TRP A 404 17.17 14.23 15.79
#